data_AF-A0A419H7L8-F1
#
_entry.id   AF-A0A419H7L8-F1
#
_cell.length_a   1.000
_cell.length_b   1.000
_cell.length_c   1.000
_cell.angle_alpha   90.00
_cell.angle_beta   90.00
_cell.angle_gamma   90.00
#
_symmetry.space_group_name_H-M   'P 1'
#
loop_
_entity.id
_entity.type
_entity.pdbx_description
1 polymer ?
#
loop_
_entity_poly.entity_id
_entity_poly.type
_entity_poly.pdbx_seq_one_letter_code
_entity_poly.pdbx_strand_id
1 'polypeptide(L)'
;MNYEATKTNSNKIKLLDQVRITLRTNHYSPKTEESYTSWIKQFILFNGKKHPLELGPEEIQKFINFLATEKHVSASTQNQALQGVLYLYKNVLK
;
A
#
# COMPACT_ATOMS: atom_id res chain seq x y z
N MET A 1 -35.21 14.34 -29.07
CA MET A 1 -35.34 13.04 -28.38
C MET A 1 -33.93 12.62 -28.01
N ASN A 2 -33.62 12.64 -26.71
CA ASN A 2 -32.27 12.51 -26.15
C ASN A 2 -31.71 11.10 -26.35
N TYR A 3 -30.37 10.97 -26.39
CA TYR A 3 -29.64 10.21 -25.37
C TYR A 3 -28.17 10.60 -25.43
N GLU A 4 -27.76 11.46 -24.48
CA GLU A 4 -26.37 11.65 -24.12
C GLU A 4 -25.84 10.33 -23.53
N ALA A 5 -24.88 9.71 -24.21
CA ALA A 5 -24.10 8.63 -23.62
C ALA A 5 -23.20 9.24 -22.53
N THR A 6 -23.59 9.00 -21.29
CA THR A 6 -22.89 9.34 -20.06
C THR A 6 -21.43 8.90 -20.13
N LYS A 7 -20.49 9.87 -20.13
CA LYS A 7 -19.09 9.64 -19.75
C LYS A 7 -19.08 9.05 -18.34
N THR A 8 -18.63 7.81 -18.20
CA THR A 8 -18.40 7.17 -16.91
C THR A 8 -17.33 7.97 -16.16
N ASN A 9 -17.74 8.80 -15.20
CA ASN A 9 -16.85 9.59 -14.36
C ASN A 9 -16.19 8.67 -13.32
N SER A 10 -15.13 7.96 -13.70
CA SER A 10 -14.34 7.09 -12.81
C SER A 10 -13.45 7.90 -11.86
N ASN A 11 -14.08 8.68 -10.97
CA ASN A 11 -13.46 9.47 -9.90
C ASN A 11 -13.04 8.60 -8.69
N LYS A 12 -12.54 7.38 -8.90
CA LYS A 12 -12.07 6.52 -7.81
C LYS A 12 -10.62 6.89 -7.47
N ILE A 13 -10.41 7.47 -6.29
CA ILE A 13 -9.08 7.84 -5.78
C ILE A 13 -8.17 6.60 -5.79
N LYS A 14 -6.95 6.72 -6.32
CA LYS A 14 -5.99 5.61 -6.39
C LYS A 14 -5.60 5.15 -4.98
N LEU A 15 -5.31 3.86 -4.80
CA LEU A 15 -5.00 3.29 -3.49
C LEU A 15 -3.90 4.04 -2.73
N LEU A 16 -2.77 4.33 -3.38
CA LEU A 16 -1.67 5.04 -2.73
C LEU A 16 -2.04 6.49 -2.35
N ASP A 17 -2.96 7.12 -3.09
CA ASP A 17 -3.44 8.46 -2.73
C ASP A 17 -4.36 8.39 -1.51
N GLN A 18 -5.18 7.34 -1.40
CA GLN A 18 -5.95 7.09 -0.17
C GLN A 18 -5.02 6.89 1.04
N VAL A 19 -3.94 6.13 0.88
CA VAL A 19 -2.92 5.94 1.94
C VAL A 19 -2.31 7.28 2.37
N ARG A 20 -1.91 8.14 1.41
CA ARG A 20 -1.35 9.47 1.71
C ARG A 20 -2.34 10.34 2.46
N ILE A 21 -3.59 10.38 2.01
CA ILE A 21 -4.66 11.15 2.66
C ILE A 21 -4.80 10.68 4.10
N THR A 22 -4.96 9.38 4.35
CA THR A 22 -5.13 8.84 5.71
C THR A 22 -3.90 9.11 6.58
N LEU A 23 -2.68 8.99 6.05
CA LEU A 23 -1.45 9.31 6.81
C LEU A 23 -1.40 10.79 7.23
N ARG A 24 -1.75 11.70 6.32
CA ARG A 24 -1.80 13.15 6.61
C ARG A 24 -2.91 13.49 7.60
N THR A 25 -4.08 12.89 7.48
CA THR A 25 -5.19 13.04 8.42
C THR A 25 -4.80 12.58 9.83
N ASN A 26 -4.00 11.51 9.92
CA ASN A 26 -3.46 11.01 11.19
C ASN A 26 -2.18 11.73 11.65
N HIS A 27 -1.84 12.88 11.03
CA HIS A 27 -0.69 13.72 11.40
C HIS A 27 0.67 13.00 11.39
N TYR A 28 0.84 11.98 10.54
CA TYR A 28 2.15 11.37 10.34
C TYR A 28 3.09 12.32 9.61
N SER A 29 4.39 12.16 9.89
CA SER A 29 5.42 12.96 9.23
C SER A 29 5.47 12.67 7.72
N PRO A 30 5.91 13.65 6.88
CA PRO A 30 6.13 13.42 5.45
C PRO A 30 7.09 12.26 5.16
N LYS A 31 8.09 12.06 6.02
CA LYS A 31 9.04 10.95 5.91
C LYS A 31 8.37 9.59 6.13
N THR A 32 7.42 9.51 7.07
CA THR A 32 6.62 8.31 7.29
C THR A 32 5.69 8.05 6.11
N GLU A 33 5.07 9.09 5.55
CA GLU A 33 4.26 9.00 4.33
C GLU A 33 5.05 8.39 3.16
N GLU A 34 6.24 8.92 2.90
CA GLU A 34 7.12 8.43 1.84
C GLU A 34 7.54 6.97 2.08
N SER A 35 8.00 6.66 3.30
CA SER A 35 8.41 5.30 3.66
C SER A 35 7.27 4.30 3.47
N TYR A 36 6.09 4.58 4.02
CA TYR A 36 4.95 3.66 3.95
C TYR A 36 4.45 3.47 2.52
N THR A 37 4.29 4.55 1.76
CA THR A 37 3.83 4.46 0.37
C THR A 37 4.83 3.72 -0.52
N SER A 38 6.14 3.87 -0.28
CA SER A 38 7.18 3.12 -0.97
C SER A 38 7.08 1.62 -0.66
N TRP A 39 6.97 1.24 0.62
CA TRP A 39 6.87 -0.16 1.02
C TRP A 39 5.58 -0.83 0.52
N ILE A 40 4.44 -0.14 0.59
CA ILE A 40 3.18 -0.65 0.04
C ILE A 40 3.29 -0.87 -1.47
N LYS A 41 3.92 0.05 -2.20
CA LYS A 41 4.15 -0.10 -3.65
C LYS A 41 5.03 -1.33 -3.93
N GLN A 42 6.12 -1.51 -3.18
CA GLN A 42 7.00 -2.67 -3.34
C GLN A 42 6.28 -3.98 -3.02
N PHE A 43 5.46 -4.02 -1.97
CA PHE A 43 4.63 -5.18 -1.63
C PHE A 43 3.66 -5.56 -2.77
N ILE A 44 3.00 -4.58 -3.39
CA ILE A 44 2.11 -4.80 -4.53
C ILE A 44 2.89 -5.34 -5.74
N LEU A 45 4.07 -4.77 -6.02
CA LEU A 45 4.90 -5.22 -7.13
C LEU A 45 5.45 -6.64 -6.92
N PHE A 46 5.87 -6.96 -5.69
CA PHE A 46 6.33 -8.31 -5.31
C PHE A 46 5.25 -9.36 -5.55
N ASN A 47 3.98 -9.03 -5.30
CA ASN A 47 2.84 -9.91 -5.52
C ASN A 47 2.23 -9.81 -6.93
N GLY A 48 2.99 -9.33 -7.92
CA GLY A 48 2.55 -9.32 -9.32
C GLY A 48 1.44 -8.33 -9.63
N LYS A 49 1.38 -7.20 -8.91
CA LYS A 49 0.35 -6.15 -9.05
C LYS A 49 -1.07 -6.59 -8.68
N LYS A 50 -1.22 -7.71 -7.97
CA LYS A 50 -2.50 -8.10 -7.36
C LYS A 50 -2.99 -7.01 -6.40
N HIS A 51 -4.30 -6.83 -6.33
CA HIS A 51 -4.88 -5.88 -5.40
C HIS A 51 -4.68 -6.38 -3.97
N PRO A 52 -4.28 -5.54 -2.99
CA PRO A 52 -4.02 -6.04 -1.63
C PRO A 52 -5.22 -6.66 -0.91
N LEU A 53 -6.45 -6.43 -1.38
CA LEU A 53 -7.63 -7.16 -0.87
C LEU A 53 -7.60 -8.66 -1.19
N GLU A 54 -6.83 -9.07 -2.20
CA GLU A 54 -6.62 -10.46 -2.59
C GLU A 54 -5.37 -11.07 -1.90
N LEU A 55 -4.66 -10.28 -1.10
CA LEU A 55 -3.42 -10.67 -0.45
C LEU A 55 -3.66 -10.73 1.07
N GLY A 56 -3.01 -11.68 1.73
CA GLY A 56 -3.23 -11.95 3.13
C GLY A 56 -1.93 -12.00 3.95
N PRO A 57 -2.01 -12.51 5.18
CA PRO A 57 -0.86 -12.63 6.08
C PRO A 57 0.31 -13.44 5.47
N GLU A 58 0.01 -14.44 4.65
CA GLU A 58 1.03 -15.27 4.01
C GLU A 58 1.89 -14.46 3.03
N GLU A 59 1.28 -13.63 2.19
CA GLU A 59 1.98 -12.76 1.25
C GLU A 59 2.78 -11.68 1.97
N ILE A 60 2.27 -11.17 3.09
CA ILE A 60 3.00 -10.24 3.95
C ILE A 60 4.26 -10.92 4.47
N GLN A 61 4.14 -12.13 5.04
CA GLN A 61 5.28 -12.88 5.57
C GLN A 61 6.32 -13.18 4.49
N LYS A 62 5.87 -13.64 3.32
CA LYS A 62 6.74 -13.91 2.16
C LYS A 62 7.51 -12.67 1.73
N PHE A 63 6.83 -11.51 1.66
CA PHE A 63 7.47 -10.25 1.30
C PHE A 63 8.52 -9.82 2.32
N ILE A 64 8.23 -9.88 3.62
CA ILE A 64 9.20 -9.49 4.66
C ILE A 64 10.40 -10.45 4.68
N ASN A 65 10.16 -11.76 4.53
CA ASN A 65 11.24 -12.74 4.42
C ASN A 65 12.11 -12.47 3.19
N PHE A 66 11.52 -12.19 2.04
CA PHE A 66 12.26 -11.81 0.83
C PHE A 66 13.14 -10.58 1.05
N LEU A 67 12.65 -9.57 1.78
CA LEU A 67 13.45 -8.40 2.12
C LEU A 67 14.67 -8.77 2.99
N ALA A 68 14.50 -9.71 3.92
CA ALA A 68 15.56 -10.17 4.80
C ALA A 68 16.60 -11.06 4.07
N THR A 69 16.14 -12.02 3.28
CA THR A 69 17.00 -13.06 2.70
C THR A 69 17.58 -12.67 1.36
N GLU A 70 16.78 -12.06 0.47
CA GLU A 70 17.20 -11.76 -0.90
C GLU A 70 17.67 -10.31 -1.06
N LYS A 71 17.08 -9.38 -0.29
CA LYS A 71 17.47 -7.97 -0.30
C LYS A 71 18.40 -7.58 0.83
N HIS A 72 18.65 -8.50 1.78
CA HIS A 72 19.55 -8.31 2.92
C HIS A 72 19.32 -6.99 3.68
N VAL A 73 18.06 -6.54 3.79
CA VAL A 73 17.76 -5.28 4.49
C VAL A 73 17.82 -5.47 6.00
N SER A 74 18.19 -4.41 6.72
CA SER A 74 18.28 -4.44 8.19
C SER A 74 16.93 -4.78 8.84
N ALA A 75 16.96 -5.32 10.07
CA ALA A 75 15.75 -5.58 10.85
C ALA A 75 14.89 -4.31 11.05
N SER A 76 15.51 -3.14 11.25
CA SER A 76 14.79 -1.87 11.33
C SER A 76 14.07 -1.50 10.03
N THR A 77 14.65 -1.87 8.88
CA THR A 77 14.05 -1.66 7.56
C THR A 77 12.89 -2.64 7.33
N GLN A 78 13.05 -3.91 7.73
CA GLN A 78 11.96 -4.90 7.70
C GLN A 78 10.76 -4.44 8.53
N ASN A 79 11.02 -3.89 9.73
CA ASN A 79 9.97 -3.33 10.57
C ASN A 79 9.25 -2.16 9.91
N GLN A 80 9.96 -1.25 9.22
CA GLN A 80 9.30 -0.16 8.48
C GLN A 80 8.42 -0.69 7.34
N ALA A 81 8.89 -1.71 6.62
CA ALA A 81 8.11 -2.36 5.57
C ALA A 81 6.84 -3.02 6.13
N LEU A 82 6.98 -3.79 7.20
CA LEU A 82 5.87 -4.45 7.87
C LEU A 82 4.84 -3.43 8.38
N GLN A 83 5.28 -2.37 9.06
CA GLN A 83 4.37 -1.35 9.58
C GLN A 83 3.64 -0.60 8.46
N GLY A 84 4.30 -0.30 7.34
CA GLY A 84 3.66 0.29 6.17
C GLY A 84 2.57 -0.60 5.59
N VAL A 85 2.83 -1.90 5.44
CA VAL A 85 1.85 -2.86 4.93
C VAL A 85 0.71 -3.07 5.92
N LEU A 86 0.99 -3.22 7.22
CA LEU A 86 -0.07 -3.33 8.23
C LEU A 86 -0.92 -2.07 8.32
N TYR A 87 -0.32 -0.88 8.14
CA TYR A 87 -1.06 0.38 8.13
C TYR A 87 -2.10 0.41 7.00
N LEU A 88 -1.73 -0.06 5.81
CA LEU A 88 -2.64 -0.20 4.66
C LEU A 88 -3.89 -1.02 5.04
N TYR A 89 -3.70 -2.22 5.59
CA TYR A 89 -4.83 -3.09 5.96
C TYR A 89 -5.67 -2.53 7.10
N LYS A 90 -5.05 -1.90 8.11
CA LYS A 90 -5.78 -1.41 9.28
C LYS A 90 -6.56 -0.12 9.00
N ASN A 91 -6.03 0.77 8.16
CA ASN A 91 -6.52 2.15 8.06
C ASN A 91 -7.11 2.52 6.71
N VAL A 92 -6.83 1.75 5.65
CA VAL A 92 -7.26 2.07 4.28
C VAL A 92 -8.18 1.01 3.71
N LEU A 93 -7.79 -0.27 3.81
CA LEU A 93 -8.57 -1.40 3.32
C LEU A 93 -9.50 -1.92 4.42
N LYS A 94 -10.55 -1.15 4.70
CA LYS A 94 -11.69 -1.63 5.50
C LYS A 94 -12.67 -2.40 4.63
#